data_AF-A0A7C2PDC9-F1
#
_entry.id   AF-A0A7C2PDC9-F1
#
_cell.length_a   1.000
_cell.length_b   1.000
_cell.length_c   1.000
_cell.angle_alpha   90.00
_cell.angle_beta   90.00
_cell.angle_gamma   90.00
#
_symmetry.space_group_name_H-M   'P 1'
#
loop_
_entity.id
_entity.type
_entity.pdbx_description
1 polymer ?
#
loop_
_entity_poly.entity_id
_entity_poly.type
_entity_poly.pdbx_seq_one_letter_code
_entity_poly.pdbx_strand_id
1 'polypeptide(L)'
;MRVDKEKCKGCGLCQEVCPLEVINVVEGKANIEGECVECKACLRVCPHEALVPEAKEDHPKCEACPIMCRIPEGAYGACKRYLNEKGKIIRRGRVYTYEEIVKIIKYEKDPIIEEPIITGIGVGTTYPDFRPSPLIVSALKDGIEVITAVTEAPLSYSALNLKIDTDFYIGSEGKKVFVRKKGKRIIGHVCTEQYGSKIISIGGINILTSKDGLFAAKVMLELLQGKKVIMEVEDGPQLEICIGEAPVINGVKEELMRVGCGSATIGLFGLYMLKIADEVIVLDGHITGLFSEHPAAKYLGKERSGIYIKGEKSTEGRYFLPKGKGWGGTNIENPLEIISSVDVDKFKDGMTLLITETTGRKFAFYKFKNGKFEEEQPPPSVIQFLELLRQNCERSRVSAVFIGGIGGSARGGVTKNPIKLTNAVHEGKVTITIGGIKPFIFPGGGINFIVDVTKMKTDSIYMAPTPSFIIPIEYTMRKETFEEIGGHIEVVKKLEEVLNRNVD
;
A
#
# COMPACT_ATOMS: atom_id res chain seq x y z
N MET A 1 22.18 -8.19 26.72
CA MET A 1 22.86 -8.38 25.41
C MET A 1 24.36 -8.29 25.60
N ARG A 2 25.10 -9.29 25.11
CA ARG A 2 26.56 -9.39 25.17
C ARG A 2 27.16 -9.36 23.76
N VAL A 3 28.37 -8.84 23.65
CA VAL A 3 29.20 -8.95 22.44
C VAL A 3 30.18 -10.10 22.59
N ASP A 4 30.14 -11.06 21.66
CA ASP A 4 31.21 -12.02 21.44
C ASP A 4 32.38 -11.32 20.71
N LYS A 5 33.45 -11.04 21.45
CA LYS A 5 34.60 -10.30 20.93
C LYS A 5 35.41 -11.10 19.91
N GLU A 6 35.33 -12.43 19.89
CA GLU A 6 36.04 -13.26 18.92
C GLU A 6 35.36 -13.19 17.54
N LYS A 7 34.03 -13.30 17.55
CA LYS A 7 33.21 -13.18 16.33
C LYS A 7 33.14 -11.75 15.81
N CYS A 8 33.16 -10.75 16.69
CA CYS A 8 33.02 -9.35 16.31
C CYS A 8 34.18 -8.88 15.41
N LYS A 9 33.86 -8.29 14.25
CA LYS A 9 34.84 -7.68 13.34
C LYS A 9 34.86 -6.15 13.35
N GLY A 10 34.11 -5.51 14.26
CA GLY A 10 34.12 -4.05 14.41
C GLY A 10 33.48 -3.27 13.27
N CYS A 11 32.60 -3.88 12.45
CA CYS A 11 32.03 -3.24 11.25
C CYS A 11 31.04 -2.09 11.51
N GLY A 12 30.66 -1.81 12.77
CA GLY A 12 29.78 -0.69 13.11
C GLY A 12 28.28 -0.88 12.82
N LEU A 13 27.85 -1.91 12.07
CA LEU A 13 26.43 -2.10 11.73
C LEU A 13 25.49 -2.12 12.94
N CYS A 14 25.92 -2.77 14.04
CA CYS A 14 25.14 -2.83 15.28
C CYS A 14 25.02 -1.48 16.00
N GLN A 15 26.03 -0.62 15.89
CA GLN A 15 26.02 0.75 16.41
C GLN A 15 25.00 1.59 15.62
N GLU A 16 25.08 1.56 14.29
CA GLU A 16 24.18 2.33 13.41
C GLU A 16 22.69 2.01 13.62
N VAL A 17 22.35 0.73 13.84
CA VAL A 17 20.94 0.34 14.00
C VAL A 17 20.44 0.37 15.44
N CYS A 18 21.28 0.69 16.42
CA CYS A 18 20.86 0.71 17.82
C CYS A 18 19.95 1.93 18.08
N PRO A 19 18.64 1.74 18.33
CA PRO A 19 17.73 2.87 18.48
C PRO A 19 17.92 3.65 19.79
N LEU A 20 18.70 3.07 20.71
CA LEU A 20 19.05 3.68 21.99
C LEU A 20 20.47 4.26 21.98
N GLU A 21 21.21 4.10 20.89
CA GLU A 21 22.57 4.65 20.74
C GLU A 21 23.54 4.15 21.84
N VAL A 22 23.27 2.98 22.42
CA VAL A 22 24.07 2.34 23.50
C VAL A 22 25.17 1.40 22.98
N ILE A 23 25.47 1.39 21.69
CA ILE A 23 26.50 0.51 21.11
C ILE A 23 27.54 1.38 20.42
N ASN A 24 28.80 1.25 20.82
CA ASN A 24 29.95 1.96 20.27
C ASN A 24 31.01 0.98 19.77
N VAL A 25 31.77 1.31 18.73
CA VAL A 25 32.95 0.52 18.33
C VAL A 25 34.20 1.12 18.98
N VAL A 26 34.80 0.37 19.90
CA VAL A 26 36.02 0.73 20.63
C VAL A 26 37.09 -0.31 20.31
N GLU A 27 38.29 0.14 19.92
CA GLU A 27 39.42 -0.74 19.57
C GLU A 27 39.05 -1.83 18.53
N GLY A 28 38.22 -1.47 17.54
CA GLY A 28 37.77 -2.40 16.50
C GLY A 28 36.78 -3.46 16.98
N LYS A 29 36.14 -3.28 18.14
CA LYS A 29 35.11 -4.19 18.67
C LYS A 29 33.88 -3.41 19.13
N ALA A 30 32.70 -3.96 18.86
CA ALA A 30 31.47 -3.42 19.42
C ALA A 30 31.49 -3.53 20.96
N ASN A 31 31.08 -2.47 21.64
CA ASN A 31 30.95 -2.33 23.07
C ASN A 31 29.55 -1.80 23.37
N ILE A 32 28.89 -2.33 24.41
CA ILE A 32 27.54 -1.90 24.79
C ILE A 32 27.66 -1.07 26.07
N GLU A 33 27.33 0.21 25.98
CA GLU A 33 27.43 1.20 27.04
C GLU A 33 26.06 1.83 27.28
N GLY A 34 25.48 1.60 28.45
CA GLY A 34 24.15 2.10 28.82
C GLY A 34 23.06 1.01 28.85
N GLU A 35 21.81 1.45 28.92
CA GLU A 35 20.66 0.58 29.20
C GLU A 35 20.12 -0.10 27.93
N CYS A 36 20.64 -1.29 27.62
CA CYS A 36 20.12 -2.12 26.54
C CYS A 36 18.78 -2.77 26.92
N VAL A 37 17.75 -2.52 26.11
CA VAL A 37 16.39 -3.08 26.33
C VAL A 37 16.11 -4.39 25.61
N GLU A 38 17.16 -5.03 25.08
CA GLU A 38 17.10 -6.30 24.36
C GLU A 38 16.10 -6.33 23.17
N CYS A 39 16.01 -5.22 22.42
CA CYS A 39 15.12 -5.14 21.24
C CYS A 39 15.54 -6.03 20.05
N LYS A 40 16.73 -6.66 20.13
CA LYS A 40 17.32 -7.55 19.12
C LYS A 40 17.56 -6.92 17.73
N ALA A 41 17.51 -5.59 17.61
CA ALA A 41 17.83 -4.90 16.35
C ALA A 41 19.27 -5.20 15.88
N CYS A 42 20.25 -5.10 16.78
CA CYS A 42 21.66 -5.39 16.49
C CYS A 42 21.92 -6.84 16.09
N LEU A 43 21.16 -7.80 16.65
CA LEU A 43 21.29 -9.23 16.35
C LEU A 43 20.98 -9.51 14.88
N ARG A 44 19.93 -8.89 14.33
CA ARG A 44 19.47 -9.11 12.96
C ARG A 44 20.40 -8.59 11.88
N VAL A 45 21.26 -7.62 12.21
CA VAL A 45 22.16 -6.99 11.23
C VAL A 45 23.60 -7.43 11.35
N CYS A 46 23.94 -8.25 12.35
CA CYS A 46 25.32 -8.68 12.55
C CYS A 46 25.63 -9.89 11.63
N PRO A 47 26.45 -9.73 10.58
CA PRO A 47 26.77 -10.84 9.66
C PRO A 47 27.66 -11.91 10.31
N HIS A 48 28.20 -11.63 11.49
CA HIS A 48 29.10 -12.52 12.22
C HIS A 48 28.45 -13.13 13.47
N GLU A 49 27.16 -12.89 13.70
CA GLU A 49 26.42 -13.43 14.86
C GLU A 49 27.13 -13.14 16.20
N ALA A 50 27.76 -11.97 16.29
CA ALA A 50 28.59 -11.59 17.43
C ALA A 50 27.78 -11.02 18.61
N LEU A 51 26.45 -10.93 18.50
CA LEU A 51 25.58 -10.38 19.54
C LEU A 51 24.77 -11.52 20.14
N VAL A 52 24.75 -11.64 21.47
CA VAL A 52 24.06 -12.71 22.18
C VAL A 52 23.11 -12.10 23.21
N PRO A 53 21.80 -12.41 23.18
CA PRO A 53 20.88 -11.98 24.24
C PRO A 53 21.37 -12.46 25.61
N GLU A 54 21.28 -11.60 26.63
CA GLU A 54 21.56 -11.99 28.02
C GLU A 54 20.31 -11.72 28.82
N ALA A 55 19.63 -12.79 29.24
CA ALA A 55 18.41 -12.67 30.00
C ALA A 55 18.68 -11.94 31.33
N LYS A 56 18.35 -10.66 31.39
CA LYS A 56 18.12 -9.92 32.63
C LYS A 56 16.65 -10.14 33.02
N GLU A 57 16.41 -11.02 33.98
CA GLU A 57 15.05 -11.45 34.35
C GLU A 57 14.26 -10.39 35.12
N ASP A 58 14.94 -9.39 35.68
CA ASP A 58 14.41 -8.36 36.58
C ASP A 58 13.68 -7.21 35.87
N HIS A 59 13.86 -7.02 34.56
CA HIS A 59 13.22 -5.92 33.84
C HIS A 59 11.84 -6.31 33.28
N PRO A 60 10.79 -5.48 33.51
CA PRO A 60 9.46 -5.71 32.96
C PRO A 60 9.48 -5.74 31.43
N LYS A 61 8.70 -6.67 30.86
CA LYS A 61 8.50 -6.76 29.41
C LYS A 61 7.41 -5.79 28.97
N CYS A 62 7.70 -5.02 27.93
CA CYS A 62 6.71 -4.17 27.28
C CYS A 62 5.86 -4.98 26.31
N GLU A 63 4.59 -5.15 26.61
CA GLU A 63 3.65 -5.94 25.79
C GLU A 63 3.00 -5.12 24.66
N ALA A 64 3.39 -3.86 24.49
CA ALA A 64 2.80 -2.96 23.49
C ALA A 64 3.17 -3.30 22.03
N CYS A 65 4.14 -4.20 21.79
CA CYS A 65 4.44 -4.71 20.46
C CYS A 65 5.17 -6.08 20.50
N PRO A 66 5.24 -6.80 19.36
CA PRO A 66 5.84 -8.15 19.30
C PRO A 66 7.34 -8.24 19.63
N ILE A 67 8.06 -7.11 19.73
CA ILE A 67 9.47 -7.10 20.12
C ILE A 67 9.63 -7.45 21.60
N MET A 68 8.65 -7.09 22.43
CA MET A 68 8.65 -7.36 23.88
C MET A 68 9.95 -6.92 24.57
N CYS A 69 10.35 -5.66 24.35
CA CYS A 69 11.53 -5.07 24.99
C CYS A 69 11.47 -5.25 26.50
N ARG A 70 12.61 -5.58 27.12
CA ARG A 70 12.78 -5.59 28.56
C ARG A 70 13.30 -4.22 28.98
N ILE A 71 12.49 -3.42 29.66
CA ILE A 71 12.82 -1.99 29.86
C ILE A 71 13.30 -1.79 31.30
N PRO A 72 14.58 -1.41 31.52
CA PRO A 72 15.11 -1.07 32.84
C PRO A 72 14.37 0.11 33.47
N GLU A 73 14.39 0.21 34.79
CA GLU A 73 13.77 1.31 35.53
C GLU A 73 14.30 2.67 35.05
N GLY A 74 13.39 3.62 34.78
CA GLY A 74 13.74 4.96 34.29
C GLY A 74 14.16 5.01 32.82
N ALA A 75 14.27 3.87 32.12
CA ALA A 75 14.64 3.82 30.72
C ALA A 75 13.43 3.77 29.79
N TYR A 76 13.65 4.17 28.54
CA TYR A 76 12.67 4.01 27.46
C TYR A 76 12.90 2.72 26.70
N GLY A 77 11.80 2.08 26.28
CA GLY A 77 11.87 1.02 25.28
C GLY A 77 12.43 1.53 23.95
N ALA A 78 12.87 0.63 23.07
CA ALA A 78 13.54 0.96 21.82
C ALA A 78 12.79 1.95 20.92
N CYS A 79 11.45 1.99 20.98
CA CYS A 79 10.64 2.93 20.22
C CYS A 79 10.56 4.35 20.82
N LYS A 80 11.15 4.59 21.99
CA LYS A 80 11.11 5.85 22.76
C LYS A 80 9.67 6.31 23.15
N ARG A 81 8.67 5.43 23.08
CA ARG A 81 7.26 5.72 23.44
C ARG A 81 6.86 5.27 24.84
N TYR A 82 7.50 4.23 25.35
CA TYR A 82 7.14 3.61 26.62
C TYR A 82 8.32 3.73 27.58
N LEU A 83 8.04 4.23 28.77
CA LEU A 83 8.98 4.39 29.88
C LEU A 83 8.66 3.33 30.93
N ASN A 84 9.67 2.70 31.52
CA ASN A 84 9.45 1.96 32.76
C ASN A 84 9.51 2.93 33.94
N GLU A 85 8.38 3.09 34.63
CA GLU A 85 8.27 3.89 35.85
C GLU A 85 7.83 3.00 37.01
N LYS A 86 8.75 2.78 37.95
CA LYS A 86 8.61 1.94 39.15
C LYS A 86 8.11 0.54 38.83
N GLY A 87 8.76 -0.11 37.85
CA GLY A 87 8.41 -1.44 37.35
C GLY A 87 7.16 -1.50 36.46
N LYS A 88 6.49 -0.37 36.19
CA LYS A 88 5.31 -0.30 35.32
C LYS A 88 5.66 0.35 33.99
N ILE A 89 5.31 -0.33 32.90
CA ILE A 89 5.50 0.22 31.55
C ILE A 89 4.38 1.23 31.24
N ILE A 90 4.73 2.51 31.14
CA ILE A 90 3.79 3.61 30.89
C ILE A 90 4.03 4.27 29.53
N ARG A 91 2.94 4.61 28.84
CA ARG A 91 2.99 5.33 27.56
C ARG A 91 3.24 6.82 27.80
N ARG A 92 4.46 7.29 27.57
CA ARG A 92 4.85 8.70 27.69
C ARG A 92 4.60 9.42 26.36
N GLY A 93 3.62 10.31 26.35
CA GLY A 93 3.33 11.21 25.24
C GLY A 93 1.88 11.71 25.28
N ARG A 94 1.67 12.97 24.90
CA ARG A 94 0.37 13.65 24.94
C ARG A 94 -0.51 13.26 23.75
N VAL A 95 -1.82 13.21 23.98
CA VAL A 95 -2.85 13.18 22.93
C VAL A 95 -3.17 14.62 22.52
N TYR A 96 -3.17 14.91 21.22
CA TYR A 96 -3.52 16.23 20.66
C TYR A 96 -4.95 16.21 20.12
N THR A 97 -5.65 17.34 20.21
CA THR A 97 -6.94 17.50 19.50
C THR A 97 -6.70 17.78 18.02
N TYR A 98 -7.73 17.58 17.21
CA TYR A 98 -7.66 17.88 15.77
C TYR A 98 -7.36 19.36 15.52
N GLU A 99 -7.96 20.26 16.28
CA GLU A 99 -7.77 21.72 16.17
C GLU A 99 -6.33 22.14 16.45
N GLU A 100 -5.65 21.47 17.39
CA GLU A 100 -4.23 21.72 17.66
C GLU A 100 -3.36 21.32 16.47
N ILE A 101 -3.63 20.16 15.87
CA ILE A 101 -2.86 19.66 14.72
C ILE A 101 -3.04 20.58 13.50
N VAL A 102 -4.28 20.98 13.20
CA VAL A 102 -4.59 21.90 12.08
C VAL A 102 -3.76 23.19 12.17
N LYS A 103 -3.64 23.76 13.38
CA LYS A 103 -2.82 24.95 13.63
C LYS A 103 -1.33 24.70 13.42
N ILE A 104 -0.84 23.52 13.78
CA ILE A 104 0.58 23.14 13.62
C ILE A 104 0.93 22.94 12.14
N ILE A 105 0.06 22.27 11.38
CA ILE A 105 0.33 21.95 9.96
C ILE A 105 -0.05 23.11 9.01
N LYS A 106 -0.66 24.18 9.53
CA LYS A 106 -1.09 25.37 8.77
C LYS A 106 -1.94 25.04 7.53
N TYR A 107 -2.76 23.99 7.65
CA TYR A 107 -3.67 23.57 6.58
C TYR A 107 -5.07 24.10 6.89
N GLU A 108 -5.54 25.09 6.13
CA GLU A 108 -6.90 25.60 6.26
C GLU A 108 -7.79 24.95 5.22
N LYS A 109 -8.80 24.20 5.69
CA LYS A 109 -9.82 23.64 4.82
C LYS A 109 -10.89 24.70 4.58
N ASP A 110 -11.03 25.16 3.34
CA ASP A 110 -12.13 26.05 2.95
C ASP A 110 -13.30 25.24 2.36
N PRO A 111 -14.39 25.01 3.11
CA PRO A 111 -15.52 24.19 2.66
C PRO A 111 -16.24 24.78 1.44
N ILE A 112 -16.14 26.10 1.23
CA ILE A 112 -16.90 26.79 0.19
C ILE A 112 -16.38 26.43 -1.20
N ILE A 113 -15.07 26.23 -1.33
CA ILE A 113 -14.42 25.96 -2.62
C ILE A 113 -14.17 24.47 -2.88
N GLU A 114 -14.72 23.54 -2.06
CA GLU A 114 -14.45 22.10 -2.22
C GLU A 114 -15.07 21.49 -3.48
N GLU A 115 -16.14 22.08 -3.99
CA GLU A 115 -16.91 21.58 -5.12
C GLU A 115 -16.87 22.60 -6.26
N PRO A 116 -16.62 22.18 -7.50
CA PRO A 116 -16.66 23.08 -8.64
C PRO A 116 -18.10 23.50 -8.98
N ILE A 117 -18.25 24.72 -9.50
CA ILE A 117 -19.55 25.22 -9.98
C ILE A 117 -20.01 24.43 -11.22
N ILE A 118 -19.07 24.12 -12.11
CA ILE A 118 -19.26 23.30 -13.32
C ILE A 118 -18.04 22.39 -13.53
N THR A 119 -18.21 21.27 -14.25
CA THR A 119 -17.09 20.40 -14.63
C THR A 119 -16.44 20.85 -15.93
N GLY A 120 -15.17 20.49 -16.14
CA GLY A 120 -14.47 20.66 -17.42
C GLY A 120 -14.81 19.63 -18.50
N ILE A 121 -15.73 18.71 -18.24
CA ILE A 121 -16.14 17.69 -19.23
C ILE A 121 -16.83 18.39 -20.41
N GLY A 122 -16.28 18.25 -21.62
CA GLY A 122 -16.88 18.76 -22.84
C GLY A 122 -16.72 20.26 -23.07
N VAL A 123 -15.89 20.95 -22.29
CA VAL A 123 -15.71 22.42 -22.40
C VAL A 123 -14.68 22.84 -23.44
N GLY A 124 -13.89 21.89 -23.98
CA GLY A 124 -12.80 22.15 -24.91
C GLY A 124 -11.50 22.57 -24.22
N THR A 125 -10.52 23.04 -25.00
CA THR A 125 -9.13 23.21 -24.56
C THR A 125 -8.65 24.68 -24.65
N THR A 126 -7.58 25.01 -23.93
CA THR A 126 -6.94 26.33 -23.94
C THR A 126 -5.97 26.55 -25.11
N TYR A 127 -6.16 25.88 -26.26
CA TYR A 127 -5.21 25.99 -27.37
C TYR A 127 -5.52 27.14 -28.36
N PRO A 128 -4.53 27.92 -28.81
CA PRO A 128 -3.13 27.93 -28.37
C PRO A 128 -2.97 28.46 -26.93
N ASP A 129 -1.95 27.95 -26.22
CA ASP A 129 -1.79 27.97 -24.75
C ASP A 129 -1.91 29.34 -24.04
N PHE A 130 -1.88 30.45 -24.76
CA PHE A 130 -2.09 31.80 -24.20
C PHE A 130 -3.57 32.16 -24.05
N ARG A 131 -4.50 31.34 -24.56
CA ARG A 131 -5.94 31.58 -24.42
C ARG A 131 -6.40 31.29 -22.99
N PRO A 132 -7.29 32.12 -22.42
CA PRO A 132 -7.97 31.78 -21.19
C PRO A 132 -8.74 30.45 -21.29
N SER A 133 -9.04 29.86 -20.14
CA SER A 133 -9.93 28.72 -19.99
C SER A 133 -11.24 28.95 -20.77
N PRO A 134 -11.72 27.96 -21.55
CA PRO A 134 -12.92 28.12 -22.37
C PRO A 134 -14.14 28.64 -21.60
N LEU A 135 -14.26 28.23 -20.34
CA LEU A 135 -15.23 28.76 -19.40
C LEU A 135 -14.54 29.11 -18.07
N ILE A 136 -14.81 30.33 -17.59
CA ILE A 136 -14.51 30.78 -16.24
C ILE A 136 -15.82 31.30 -15.68
N VAL A 137 -16.33 30.65 -14.64
CA VAL A 137 -17.70 30.86 -14.17
C VAL A 137 -17.71 31.38 -12.75
N SER A 138 -18.52 32.40 -12.50
CA SER A 138 -18.81 32.92 -11.16
C SER A 138 -20.18 32.48 -10.66
N ALA A 139 -20.28 32.09 -9.40
CA ALA A 139 -21.54 31.86 -8.69
C ALA A 139 -21.42 32.26 -7.21
N LEU A 140 -22.56 32.56 -6.57
CA LEU A 140 -22.63 32.78 -5.13
C LEU A 140 -22.83 31.44 -4.40
N LYS A 141 -21.97 31.14 -3.43
CA LYS A 141 -22.10 30.01 -2.51
C LYS A 141 -21.98 30.53 -1.08
N ASP A 142 -23.01 30.34 -0.27
CA ASP A 142 -23.11 30.87 1.10
C ASP A 142 -22.82 32.37 1.20
N GLY A 143 -23.29 33.15 0.23
CA GLY A 143 -23.08 34.60 0.15
C GLY A 143 -21.68 35.04 -0.30
N ILE A 144 -20.80 34.09 -0.63
CA ILE A 144 -19.44 34.34 -1.10
C ILE A 144 -19.35 34.06 -2.60
N GLU A 145 -18.70 34.95 -3.34
CA GLU A 145 -18.49 34.80 -4.77
C GLU A 145 -17.33 33.82 -5.04
N VAL A 146 -17.67 32.72 -5.71
CA VAL A 146 -16.75 31.64 -6.06
C VAL A 146 -16.53 31.66 -7.58
N ILE A 147 -15.30 31.39 -7.99
CA ILE A 147 -14.89 31.22 -9.38
C ILE A 147 -14.50 29.77 -9.61
N THR A 148 -15.00 29.17 -10.69
CA THR A 148 -14.48 27.92 -11.26
C THR A 148 -13.99 28.15 -12.68
N ALA A 149 -12.68 28.04 -12.90
CA ALA A 149 -12.09 27.99 -14.24
C ALA A 149 -11.99 26.53 -14.70
N VAL A 150 -12.41 26.23 -15.92
CA VAL A 150 -12.44 24.85 -16.43
C VAL A 150 -11.79 24.71 -17.80
N THR A 151 -11.12 23.57 -18.03
CA THR A 151 -10.54 23.23 -19.34
C THR A 151 -10.39 21.72 -19.47
N GLU A 152 -10.38 21.23 -20.70
CA GLU A 152 -9.83 19.93 -21.06
C GLU A 152 -8.35 20.12 -21.42
N ALA A 153 -7.45 19.55 -20.63
CA ALA A 153 -6.01 19.76 -20.76
C ALA A 153 -5.32 18.53 -21.38
N PRO A 154 -4.55 18.69 -22.46
CA PRO A 154 -3.70 17.62 -22.97
C PRO A 154 -2.49 17.40 -22.04
N LEU A 155 -2.38 16.21 -21.47
CA LEU A 155 -1.31 15.79 -20.57
C LEU A 155 -0.44 14.73 -21.24
N SER A 156 0.82 15.08 -21.51
CA SER A 156 1.83 14.11 -21.99
C SER A 156 2.46 13.32 -20.84
N TYR A 157 2.53 13.93 -19.66
CA TYR A 157 3.01 13.31 -18.43
C TYR A 157 1.86 12.58 -17.75
N SER A 158 1.43 11.47 -18.35
CA SER A 158 0.26 10.71 -17.92
C SER A 158 0.56 9.23 -17.77
N ALA A 159 0.14 8.62 -16.67
CA ALA A 159 0.22 7.19 -16.42
C ALA A 159 -1.09 6.66 -15.83
N LEU A 160 -1.31 5.36 -15.95
CA LEU A 160 -2.38 4.65 -15.27
C LEU A 160 -1.77 3.59 -14.37
N ASN A 161 -2.00 3.70 -13.07
CA ASN A 161 -1.60 2.67 -12.11
C ASN A 161 -2.80 1.76 -11.83
N LEU A 162 -2.65 0.49 -12.21
CA LEU A 162 -3.62 -0.56 -11.97
C LEU A 162 -3.31 -1.21 -10.62
N LYS A 163 -4.25 -1.15 -9.68
CA LYS A 163 -4.22 -1.93 -8.44
C LYS A 163 -5.02 -3.20 -8.66
N ILE A 164 -4.33 -4.33 -8.62
CA ILE A 164 -4.86 -5.67 -8.89
C ILE A 164 -4.88 -6.43 -7.58
N ASP A 165 -6.07 -6.65 -7.02
CA ASP A 165 -6.21 -7.40 -5.76
C ASP A 165 -6.00 -8.88 -6.01
N THR A 166 -4.88 -9.41 -5.53
CA THR A 166 -4.48 -10.79 -5.73
C THR A 166 -3.32 -11.22 -4.85
N ASP A 167 -3.42 -12.45 -4.35
CA ASP A 167 -2.33 -13.16 -3.67
C ASP A 167 -1.42 -13.92 -4.65
N PHE A 168 -1.80 -14.04 -5.92
CA PHE A 168 -0.93 -14.64 -6.93
C PHE A 168 0.34 -13.80 -7.13
N TYR A 169 1.46 -14.52 -7.29
CA TYR A 169 2.70 -13.91 -7.71
C TYR A 169 2.62 -13.50 -9.19
N ILE A 170 2.73 -12.20 -9.47
CA ILE A 170 2.72 -11.68 -10.84
C ILE A 170 4.11 -11.39 -11.41
N GLY A 171 5.13 -11.25 -10.57
CA GLY A 171 6.48 -10.83 -10.97
C GLY A 171 7.10 -9.89 -9.94
N SER A 172 8.43 -9.74 -10.01
CA SER A 172 9.16 -8.79 -9.18
C SER A 172 9.01 -7.37 -9.71
N GLU A 173 9.22 -6.38 -8.84
CA GLU A 173 9.23 -4.97 -9.21
C GLU A 173 10.20 -4.70 -10.38
N GLY A 174 9.79 -3.85 -11.31
CA GLY A 174 10.54 -3.51 -12.52
C GLY A 174 10.35 -4.44 -13.72
N LYS A 175 9.72 -5.62 -13.55
CA LYS A 175 9.41 -6.52 -14.66
C LYS A 175 8.51 -5.85 -15.69
N LYS A 176 8.86 -5.97 -16.97
CA LYS A 176 8.10 -5.32 -18.06
C LYS A 176 6.72 -5.94 -18.22
N VAL A 177 5.76 -5.11 -18.63
CA VAL A 177 4.40 -5.54 -18.98
C VAL A 177 4.16 -5.28 -20.46
N PHE A 178 3.59 -6.28 -21.13
CA PHE A 178 3.42 -6.31 -22.57
C PHE A 178 1.97 -6.53 -22.98
N VAL A 179 1.64 -6.11 -24.20
CA VAL A 179 0.44 -6.55 -24.93
C VAL A 179 0.82 -7.09 -26.30
N ARG A 180 -0.04 -7.97 -26.85
CA ARG A 180 0.09 -8.46 -28.22
C ARG A 180 -0.82 -7.68 -29.17
N LYS A 181 -0.27 -6.63 -29.79
CA LYS A 181 -0.94 -5.84 -30.84
C LYS A 181 -0.03 -5.71 -32.05
N LYS A 182 -0.21 -6.60 -33.03
CA LYS A 182 0.68 -6.76 -34.20
C LYS A 182 2.16 -6.83 -33.76
N GLY A 183 2.44 -7.80 -32.90
CA GLY A 183 3.73 -7.97 -32.21
C GLY A 183 3.63 -7.70 -30.70
N LYS A 184 4.74 -7.93 -29.99
CA LYS A 184 4.89 -7.71 -28.55
C LYS A 184 5.26 -6.24 -28.29
N ARG A 185 4.41 -5.52 -27.56
CA ARG A 185 4.55 -4.08 -27.27
C ARG A 185 4.77 -3.87 -25.78
N ILE A 186 5.75 -3.05 -25.39
CA ILE A 186 5.95 -2.69 -23.98
C ILE A 186 4.98 -1.56 -23.64
N ILE A 187 4.22 -1.73 -22.56
CA ILE A 187 3.23 -0.72 -22.13
C ILE A 187 3.48 -0.19 -20.72
N GLY A 188 4.35 -0.83 -19.95
CA GLY A 188 4.54 -0.52 -18.54
C GLY A 188 5.44 -1.52 -17.82
N HIS A 189 5.33 -1.53 -16.49
CA HIS A 189 6.09 -2.42 -15.61
C HIS A 189 5.33 -2.71 -14.32
N VAL A 190 5.73 -3.79 -13.65
CA VAL A 190 5.29 -4.12 -12.28
C VAL A 190 5.91 -3.12 -11.31
N CYS A 191 5.09 -2.53 -10.45
CA CYS A 191 5.49 -1.57 -9.43
C CYS A 191 5.42 -2.19 -8.03
N THR A 192 5.72 -1.36 -7.04
CA THR A 192 5.70 -1.73 -5.62
C THR A 192 4.40 -2.41 -5.24
N GLU A 193 4.54 -3.62 -4.70
CA GLU A 193 3.43 -4.40 -4.18
C GLU A 193 2.87 -3.75 -2.91
N GLN A 194 1.55 -3.72 -2.80
CA GLN A 194 0.83 -3.27 -1.62
C GLN A 194 0.08 -4.44 -1.00
N TYR A 195 -0.45 -4.24 0.19
CA TYR A 195 -1.06 -5.31 0.98
C TYR A 195 -2.20 -6.02 0.24
N GLY A 196 -1.94 -7.26 -0.22
CA GLY A 196 -2.93 -8.03 -0.98
C GLY A 196 -3.14 -7.55 -2.42
N SER A 197 -2.36 -6.57 -2.89
CA SER A 197 -2.54 -5.96 -4.20
C SER A 197 -1.23 -5.79 -4.95
N LYS A 198 -1.23 -6.20 -6.22
CA LYS A 198 -0.12 -5.97 -7.13
C LYS A 198 -0.37 -4.71 -7.94
N ILE A 199 0.64 -3.86 -8.07
CA ILE A 199 0.52 -2.61 -8.83
C ILE A 199 1.23 -2.77 -10.18
N ILE A 200 0.55 -2.39 -11.26
CA ILE A 200 1.14 -2.27 -12.59
C ILE A 200 0.97 -0.82 -13.05
N SER A 201 2.09 -0.14 -13.32
CA SER A 201 2.07 1.19 -13.95
C SER A 201 2.18 1.01 -15.47
N ILE A 202 1.21 1.56 -16.20
CA ILE A 202 1.24 1.63 -17.67
C ILE A 202 1.26 3.08 -18.14
N GLY A 203 1.85 3.32 -19.31
CA GLY A 203 2.11 4.66 -19.81
C GLY A 203 3.26 5.34 -19.07
N GLY A 204 3.09 6.61 -18.73
CA GLY A 204 4.17 7.47 -18.27
C GLY A 204 5.01 7.98 -19.43
N ILE A 205 5.65 9.14 -19.24
CA ILE A 205 6.31 9.88 -20.34
C ILE A 205 7.29 9.01 -21.14
N ASN A 206 8.11 8.21 -20.47
CA ASN A 206 9.12 7.38 -21.12
C ASN A 206 8.53 6.26 -22.02
N ILE A 207 7.37 5.71 -21.65
CA ILE A 207 6.67 4.72 -22.49
C ILE A 207 5.91 5.44 -23.60
N LEU A 208 5.21 6.52 -23.27
CA LEU A 208 4.38 7.27 -24.21
C LEU A 208 5.21 7.94 -25.32
N THR A 209 6.45 8.34 -25.05
CA THR A 209 7.38 8.86 -26.08
C THR A 209 8.21 7.78 -26.77
N SER A 210 8.00 6.50 -26.45
CA SER A 210 8.72 5.39 -27.08
C SER A 210 8.09 4.98 -28.41
N LYS A 211 8.74 4.06 -29.14
CA LYS A 211 8.19 3.44 -30.36
C LYS A 211 6.86 2.70 -30.14
N ASP A 212 6.56 2.30 -28.90
CA ASP A 212 5.33 1.60 -28.53
C ASP A 212 4.28 2.55 -27.91
N GLY A 213 4.56 3.85 -27.84
CA GLY A 213 3.77 4.84 -27.10
C GLY A 213 2.30 4.94 -27.49
N LEU A 214 1.98 4.96 -28.80
CA LEU A 214 0.59 4.98 -29.27
C LEU A 214 -0.17 3.68 -28.95
N PHE A 215 0.54 2.54 -28.91
CA PHE A 215 -0.08 1.28 -28.50
C PHE A 215 -0.38 1.28 -27.00
N ALA A 216 0.54 1.78 -26.19
CA ALA A 216 0.34 1.95 -24.75
C ALA A 216 -0.81 2.93 -24.45
N ALA A 217 -0.85 4.09 -25.10
CA ALA A 217 -1.92 5.06 -24.97
C ALA A 217 -3.29 4.47 -25.36
N LYS A 218 -3.34 3.70 -26.46
CA LYS A 218 -4.58 3.00 -26.85
C LYS A 218 -5.04 1.97 -25.82
N VAL A 219 -4.12 1.23 -25.20
CA VAL A 219 -4.45 0.27 -24.13
C VAL A 219 -4.96 0.99 -22.88
N MET A 220 -4.33 2.09 -22.47
CA MET A 220 -4.81 2.92 -21.37
C MET A 220 -6.23 3.42 -21.63
N LEU A 221 -6.52 3.93 -22.83
CA LEU A 221 -7.87 4.38 -23.20
C LEU A 221 -8.88 3.23 -23.19
N GLU A 222 -8.52 2.05 -23.70
CA GLU A 222 -9.39 0.87 -23.64
C GLU A 222 -9.76 0.51 -22.20
N LEU A 223 -8.79 0.51 -21.28
CA LEU A 223 -9.03 0.26 -19.86
C LEU A 223 -9.93 1.33 -19.22
N LEU A 224 -9.66 2.62 -19.49
CA LEU A 224 -10.49 3.74 -19.00
C LEU A 224 -11.94 3.66 -19.51
N GLN A 225 -12.15 3.08 -20.69
CA GLN A 225 -13.48 2.81 -21.26
C GLN A 225 -14.14 1.54 -20.69
N GLY A 226 -13.57 0.90 -19.68
CA GLY A 226 -14.08 -0.33 -19.09
C GLY A 226 -13.93 -1.56 -20.01
N LYS A 227 -13.00 -1.53 -20.97
CA LYS A 227 -12.73 -2.69 -21.82
C LYS A 227 -11.76 -3.62 -21.15
N LYS A 228 -11.98 -4.91 -21.39
CA LYS A 228 -11.09 -6.00 -21.00
C LYS A 228 -9.82 -5.98 -21.86
N VAL A 229 -8.66 -6.04 -21.20
CA VAL A 229 -7.34 -6.08 -21.84
C VAL A 229 -6.55 -7.29 -21.33
N ILE A 230 -5.96 -8.02 -22.28
CA ILE A 230 -5.02 -9.11 -22.00
C ILE A 230 -3.60 -8.54 -22.06
N MET A 231 -2.83 -8.74 -20.99
CA MET A 231 -1.43 -8.34 -20.86
C MET A 231 -0.57 -9.49 -20.36
N GLU A 232 0.73 -9.44 -20.65
CA GLU A 232 1.72 -10.45 -20.25
C GLU A 232 2.80 -9.77 -19.40
N VAL A 233 3.16 -10.37 -18.27
CA VAL A 233 4.30 -9.90 -17.45
C VAL A 233 5.57 -10.65 -17.87
N GLU A 234 6.70 -9.94 -17.92
CA GLU A 234 8.03 -10.53 -18.18
C GLU A 234 8.35 -11.65 -17.18
N ASP A 235 8.60 -12.86 -17.70
CA ASP A 235 8.82 -14.09 -16.92
C ASP A 235 7.68 -14.40 -15.92
N GLY A 236 6.50 -13.81 -16.14
CA GLY A 236 5.35 -13.85 -15.24
C GLY A 236 4.10 -14.43 -15.90
N PRO A 237 2.92 -14.23 -15.28
CA PRO A 237 1.67 -14.74 -15.79
C PRO A 237 1.11 -13.90 -16.95
N GLN A 238 0.12 -14.48 -17.63
CA GLN A 238 -0.83 -13.72 -18.42
C GLN A 238 -1.92 -13.18 -17.50
N LEU A 239 -2.27 -11.91 -17.69
CA LEU A 239 -3.30 -11.20 -16.94
C LEU A 239 -4.40 -10.75 -17.89
N GLU A 240 -5.64 -11.01 -17.53
CA GLU A 240 -6.81 -10.42 -18.15
C GLU A 240 -7.44 -9.45 -17.14
N ILE A 241 -7.46 -8.18 -17.52
CA ILE A 241 -7.70 -7.05 -16.63
C ILE A 241 -8.85 -6.20 -17.19
N CYS A 242 -9.79 -5.83 -16.31
CA CYS A 242 -10.87 -4.90 -16.58
C CYS A 242 -11.12 -4.08 -15.32
N ILE A 243 -11.06 -2.75 -15.41
CA ILE A 243 -11.31 -1.88 -14.25
C ILE A 243 -12.73 -2.11 -13.76
N GLY A 244 -12.90 -2.36 -12.46
CA GLY A 244 -14.19 -2.68 -11.87
C GLY A 244 -14.41 -4.16 -11.57
N GLU A 245 -13.67 -5.05 -12.23
CA GLU A 245 -13.89 -6.49 -12.20
C GLU A 245 -12.78 -7.24 -11.46
N ALA A 246 -13.06 -8.48 -11.07
CA ALA A 246 -12.06 -9.41 -10.57
C ALA A 246 -11.00 -9.73 -11.65
N PRO A 247 -9.69 -9.75 -11.31
CA PRO A 247 -8.66 -10.09 -12.26
C PRO A 247 -8.68 -11.59 -12.60
N VAL A 248 -8.27 -11.92 -13.83
CA VAL A 248 -8.04 -13.30 -14.26
C VAL A 248 -6.56 -13.49 -14.52
N ILE A 249 -5.94 -14.44 -13.82
CA ILE A 249 -4.48 -14.69 -13.82
C ILE A 249 -4.25 -16.11 -14.27
N ASN A 250 -3.56 -16.29 -15.42
CA ASN A 250 -3.40 -17.59 -16.07
C ASN A 250 -4.72 -18.37 -16.24
N GLY A 251 -5.81 -17.66 -16.56
CA GLY A 251 -7.14 -18.24 -16.72
C GLY A 251 -7.90 -18.51 -15.42
N VAL A 252 -7.28 -18.30 -14.25
CA VAL A 252 -7.93 -18.43 -12.95
C VAL A 252 -8.47 -17.07 -12.50
N LYS A 253 -9.77 -16.99 -12.26
CA LYS A 253 -10.40 -15.79 -11.71
C LYS A 253 -10.08 -15.68 -10.22
N GLU A 254 -9.42 -14.61 -9.81
CA GLU A 254 -9.17 -14.33 -8.40
C GLU A 254 -10.33 -13.52 -7.85
N GLU A 255 -11.09 -14.08 -6.92
CA GLU A 255 -12.33 -13.45 -6.42
C GLU A 255 -12.20 -12.94 -5.00
N LEU A 256 -11.18 -13.37 -4.26
CA LEU A 256 -10.97 -12.98 -2.87
C LEU A 256 -9.56 -12.43 -2.66
N MET A 257 -9.48 -11.34 -1.89
CA MET A 257 -8.26 -10.77 -1.38
C MET A 257 -8.20 -11.04 0.13
N ARG A 258 -7.05 -11.52 0.60
CA ARG A 258 -6.85 -11.82 2.02
C ARG A 258 -7.14 -10.62 2.93
N VAL A 259 -7.68 -10.90 4.11
CA VAL A 259 -7.80 -9.94 5.23
C VAL A 259 -6.45 -9.57 5.82
N GLY A 260 -5.49 -10.51 5.74
CA GLY A 260 -4.13 -10.21 6.07
C GLY A 260 -3.10 -11.29 5.83
N CYS A 261 -1.83 -10.97 6.09
CA CYS A 261 -0.74 -11.94 6.03
C CYS A 261 -0.93 -13.05 7.07
N GLY A 262 -0.20 -14.16 6.95
CA GLY A 262 -0.40 -15.33 7.82
C GLY A 262 -0.29 -15.01 9.32
N SER A 263 0.62 -14.11 9.69
CA SER A 263 0.73 -13.58 11.06
C SER A 263 -0.50 -12.78 11.51
N ALA A 264 -1.06 -11.93 10.64
CA ALA A 264 -2.26 -11.17 10.95
C ALA A 264 -3.47 -12.10 11.08
N THR A 265 -3.60 -13.09 10.20
CA THR A 265 -4.62 -14.14 10.29
C THR A 265 -4.55 -14.85 11.64
N ILE A 266 -3.36 -15.23 12.11
CA ILE A 266 -3.21 -15.80 13.45
C ILE A 266 -3.62 -14.81 14.54
N GLY A 267 -3.20 -13.55 14.44
CA GLY A 267 -3.55 -12.51 15.42
C GLY A 267 -5.07 -12.28 15.54
N LEU A 268 -5.77 -12.27 14.41
CA LEU A 268 -7.22 -12.05 14.35
C LEU A 268 -8.03 -13.28 14.76
N PHE A 269 -7.57 -14.48 14.38
CA PHE A 269 -8.37 -15.70 14.54
C PHE A 269 -7.81 -16.72 15.53
N GLY A 270 -6.79 -16.35 16.33
CA GLY A 270 -6.13 -17.25 17.28
C GLY A 270 -7.10 -17.96 18.25
N LEU A 271 -8.17 -17.27 18.68
CA LEU A 271 -9.21 -17.86 19.54
C LEU A 271 -9.95 -19.03 18.89
N TYR A 272 -10.13 -18.99 17.57
CA TYR A 272 -10.74 -20.07 16.79
C TYR A 272 -9.72 -21.17 16.52
N MET A 273 -8.50 -20.78 16.12
CA MET A 273 -7.39 -21.71 15.85
C MET A 273 -7.07 -22.60 17.06
N LEU A 274 -7.19 -22.08 18.28
CA LEU A 274 -6.98 -22.83 19.52
C LEU A 274 -7.87 -24.06 19.65
N LYS A 275 -9.06 -24.04 19.04
CA LYS A 275 -10.10 -25.07 19.20
C LYS A 275 -10.17 -26.07 18.04
N ILE A 276 -9.45 -25.81 16.95
CA ILE A 276 -9.64 -26.53 15.67
C ILE A 276 -8.47 -27.44 15.29
N ALA A 277 -7.27 -27.18 15.79
CA ALA A 277 -6.11 -28.06 15.60
C ALA A 277 -5.07 -27.87 16.71
N ASP A 278 -4.22 -28.88 16.92
CA ASP A 278 -3.10 -28.79 17.87
C ASP A 278 -2.00 -27.83 17.38
N GLU A 279 -1.85 -27.67 16.06
CA GLU A 279 -1.06 -26.61 15.45
C GLU A 279 -1.74 -26.08 14.19
N VAL A 280 -1.52 -24.79 13.92
CA VAL A 280 -1.96 -24.14 12.68
C VAL A 280 -0.79 -23.40 12.04
N ILE A 281 -0.56 -23.68 10.76
CA ILE A 281 0.38 -22.95 9.91
C ILE A 281 -0.42 -22.17 8.87
N VAL A 282 -0.20 -20.86 8.79
CA VAL A 282 -0.84 -20.00 7.79
C VAL A 282 0.22 -19.53 6.79
N LEU A 283 0.22 -20.12 5.60
CA LEU A 283 1.14 -19.82 4.51
C LEU A 283 0.82 -18.48 3.85
N ASP A 284 1.84 -17.65 3.71
CA ASP A 284 1.75 -16.38 3.00
C ASP A 284 3.13 -15.97 2.48
N GLY A 285 3.19 -15.54 1.22
CA GLY A 285 4.43 -15.13 0.55
C GLY A 285 5.08 -13.87 1.11
N HIS A 286 4.37 -13.13 1.98
CA HIS A 286 4.96 -12.02 2.73
C HIS A 286 5.38 -12.45 4.12
N ILE A 287 4.45 -12.98 4.93
CA ILE A 287 4.71 -13.38 6.31
C ILE A 287 3.91 -14.63 6.64
N THR A 288 4.57 -15.78 6.56
CA THR A 288 4.02 -17.06 7.04
C THR A 288 3.95 -17.06 8.55
N GLY A 289 2.83 -17.57 9.06
CA GLY A 289 2.53 -17.65 10.48
C GLY A 289 2.62 -19.07 11.04
N LEU A 290 3.25 -19.23 12.20
CA LEU A 290 3.21 -20.46 13.01
C LEU A 290 2.49 -20.18 14.32
N PHE A 291 1.31 -20.77 14.52
CA PHE A 291 0.40 -20.35 15.57
C PHE A 291 0.97 -20.53 16.97
N SER A 292 1.41 -21.73 17.37
CA SER A 292 1.91 -21.96 18.74
C SER A 292 3.13 -21.13 19.13
N GLU A 293 3.89 -20.60 18.16
CA GLU A 293 5.01 -19.69 18.44
C GLU A 293 4.59 -18.22 18.52
N HIS A 294 3.51 -17.86 17.82
CA HIS A 294 3.04 -16.49 17.70
C HIS A 294 2.63 -15.90 19.07
N PRO A 295 2.87 -14.59 19.32
CA PRO A 295 2.43 -13.92 20.55
C PRO A 295 0.95 -14.10 20.88
N ALA A 296 0.10 -14.22 19.86
CA ALA A 296 -1.33 -14.50 20.05
C ALA A 296 -1.58 -15.85 20.77
N ALA A 297 -0.86 -16.92 20.41
CA ALA A 297 -0.97 -18.20 21.10
C ALA A 297 -0.49 -18.10 22.55
N LYS A 298 0.61 -17.39 22.80
CA LYS A 298 1.15 -17.18 24.15
C LYS A 298 0.17 -16.41 25.03
N TYR A 299 -0.46 -15.37 24.50
CA TYR A 299 -1.51 -14.62 25.18
C TYR A 299 -2.72 -15.51 25.53
N LEU A 300 -3.04 -16.47 24.67
CA LEU A 300 -4.09 -17.46 24.87
C LEU A 300 -3.67 -18.65 25.77
N GLY A 301 -2.46 -18.64 26.33
CA GLY A 301 -1.95 -19.72 27.18
C GLY A 301 -1.61 -21.02 26.44
N LYS A 302 -1.48 -20.99 25.11
CA LYS A 302 -1.12 -22.17 24.31
C LYS A 302 0.39 -22.42 24.39
N GLU A 303 0.76 -23.65 24.72
CA GLU A 303 2.17 -24.09 24.71
C GLU A 303 2.71 -24.32 23.29
N ARG A 304 4.04 -24.31 23.15
CA ARG A 304 4.68 -24.63 21.86
C ARG A 304 4.38 -26.08 21.48
N SER A 305 3.90 -26.27 20.26
CA SER A 305 3.53 -27.58 19.72
C SER A 305 4.73 -28.52 19.54
N GLY A 306 5.93 -27.98 19.32
CA GLY A 306 7.10 -28.76 18.90
C GLY A 306 7.29 -28.83 17.38
N ILE A 307 6.43 -28.16 16.60
CA ILE A 307 6.63 -27.99 15.15
C ILE A 307 7.54 -26.80 14.88
N TYR A 308 8.50 -27.01 13.99
CA TYR A 308 9.40 -26.00 13.44
C TYR A 308 9.24 -25.95 11.92
N ILE A 309 9.28 -24.72 11.39
CA ILE A 309 9.08 -24.48 9.96
C ILE A 309 10.30 -23.86 9.31
N LYS A 310 10.43 -24.08 8.00
CA LYS A 310 11.42 -23.44 7.14
C LYS A 310 11.14 -21.94 7.00
N GLY A 311 12.17 -21.18 6.66
CA GLY A 311 12.09 -19.74 6.42
C GLY A 311 12.94 -18.92 7.38
N GLU A 312 13.20 -17.67 7.02
CA GLU A 312 13.92 -16.73 7.88
C GLU A 312 12.97 -16.20 8.96
N LYS A 313 13.29 -16.44 10.23
CA LYS A 313 12.45 -15.99 11.34
C LYS A 313 12.58 -14.48 11.55
N SER A 314 11.46 -13.77 11.38
CA SER A 314 11.36 -12.32 11.58
C SER A 314 11.19 -11.97 13.07
N THR A 315 10.16 -12.56 13.68
CA THR A 315 9.76 -12.44 15.09
C THR A 315 9.07 -13.74 15.47
N GLU A 316 8.77 -13.95 16.75
CA GLU A 316 8.08 -15.15 17.23
C GLU A 316 6.82 -15.47 16.39
N GLY A 317 6.79 -16.66 15.78
CA GLY A 317 5.69 -17.13 14.93
C GLY A 317 5.58 -16.45 13.57
N ARG A 318 6.57 -15.65 13.13
CA ARG A 318 6.54 -14.89 11.88
C ARG A 318 7.78 -15.20 11.03
N TYR A 319 7.56 -15.74 9.84
CA TYR A 319 8.61 -16.26 8.98
C TYR A 319 8.52 -15.71 7.56
N PHE A 320 9.67 -15.39 6.98
CA PHE A 320 9.80 -15.03 5.57
C PHE A 320 10.12 -16.27 4.74
N LEU A 321 9.34 -16.48 3.69
CA LEU A 321 9.54 -17.54 2.70
C LEU A 321 9.83 -16.94 1.33
N PRO A 322 10.51 -17.68 0.45
CA PRO A 322 10.56 -17.31 -0.96
C PRO A 322 9.16 -17.21 -1.56
N LYS A 323 8.92 -16.14 -2.34
CA LYS A 323 7.69 -15.97 -3.11
C LYS A 323 7.64 -16.93 -4.30
N GLY A 324 6.45 -17.32 -4.74
CA GLY A 324 6.27 -18.25 -5.84
C GLY A 324 4.82 -18.49 -6.25
N LYS A 325 4.60 -19.58 -7.01
CA LYS A 325 3.29 -19.98 -7.56
C LYS A 325 2.50 -20.94 -6.65
N GLY A 326 3.06 -21.25 -5.48
CA GLY A 326 2.51 -22.15 -4.48
C GLY A 326 1.40 -21.52 -3.64
N TRP A 327 1.18 -22.08 -2.45
CA TRP A 327 0.11 -21.65 -1.54
C TRP A 327 0.38 -20.27 -0.94
N GLY A 328 -0.64 -19.42 -0.87
CA GLY A 328 -0.51 -18.06 -0.33
C GLY A 328 0.55 -17.18 -1.03
N GLY A 329 0.91 -17.49 -2.28
CA GLY A 329 1.98 -16.78 -3.01
C GLY A 329 3.41 -17.14 -2.60
N THR A 330 3.59 -18.25 -1.87
CA THR A 330 4.90 -18.83 -1.52
C THR A 330 5.41 -19.74 -2.66
N ASN A 331 6.63 -20.26 -2.55
CA ASN A 331 7.12 -21.33 -3.42
C ASN A 331 6.72 -22.75 -2.95
N ILE A 332 5.85 -22.89 -1.95
CA ILE A 332 5.42 -24.18 -1.39
C ILE A 332 4.23 -24.72 -2.17
N GLU A 333 4.42 -25.81 -2.90
CA GLU A 333 3.35 -26.49 -3.65
C GLU A 333 2.68 -27.58 -2.81
N ASN A 334 3.49 -28.41 -2.13
CA ASN A 334 3.02 -29.36 -1.14
C ASN A 334 3.15 -28.75 0.26
N PRO A 335 2.04 -28.55 1.01
CA PRO A 335 2.04 -27.85 2.28
C PRO A 335 2.97 -28.47 3.33
N LEU A 336 3.21 -29.78 3.33
CA LEU A 336 4.13 -30.42 4.30
C LEU A 336 5.59 -30.01 4.11
N GLU A 337 5.98 -29.50 2.93
CA GLU A 337 7.33 -29.02 2.67
C GLU A 337 7.74 -27.86 3.56
N ILE A 338 6.77 -27.14 4.15
CA ILE A 338 7.06 -26.04 5.09
C ILE A 338 7.71 -26.53 6.38
N ILE A 339 7.50 -27.79 6.76
CA ILE A 339 7.97 -28.32 8.04
C ILE A 339 9.48 -28.59 7.94
N SER A 340 10.25 -28.04 8.86
CA SER A 340 11.69 -28.31 8.96
C SER A 340 11.96 -29.51 9.86
N SER A 341 11.28 -29.59 10.99
CA SER A 341 11.44 -30.65 11.98
C SER A 341 10.27 -30.69 12.96
N VAL A 342 10.08 -31.84 13.61
CA VAL A 342 9.07 -32.06 14.65
C VAL A 342 9.75 -32.65 15.88
N ASP A 343 9.51 -32.02 17.03
CA ASP A 343 9.88 -32.53 18.35
C ASP A 343 8.81 -33.52 18.80
N VAL A 344 9.06 -34.82 18.61
CA VAL A 344 8.10 -35.91 18.85
C VAL A 344 7.77 -36.13 20.33
N ASP A 345 8.59 -35.61 21.24
CA ASP A 345 8.30 -35.65 22.67
C ASP A 345 7.15 -34.68 23.03
N LYS A 346 7.00 -33.62 22.24
CA LYS A 346 5.93 -32.62 22.37
C LYS A 346 4.75 -32.88 21.42
N PHE A 347 5.04 -33.14 20.15
CA PHE A 347 4.02 -33.38 19.14
C PHE A 347 3.79 -34.89 18.97
N LYS A 348 2.83 -35.41 19.75
CA LYS A 348 2.58 -36.84 19.93
C LYS A 348 1.63 -37.40 18.87
N ASP A 349 1.66 -38.71 18.72
CA ASP A 349 0.72 -39.45 17.89
C ASP A 349 -0.74 -39.12 18.27
N GLY A 350 -1.56 -38.88 17.25
CA GLY A 350 -2.95 -38.45 17.37
C GLY A 350 -3.16 -36.94 17.26
N MET A 351 -2.12 -36.12 17.44
CA MET A 351 -2.21 -34.66 17.30
C MET A 351 -2.46 -34.22 15.86
N THR A 352 -3.07 -33.07 15.72
CA THR A 352 -3.64 -32.55 14.47
C THR A 352 -2.94 -31.29 14.01
N LEU A 353 -2.77 -31.17 12.69
CA LEU A 353 -2.13 -30.01 12.05
C LEU A 353 -3.04 -29.50 10.93
N LEU A 354 -3.39 -28.22 11.00
CA LEU A 354 -3.99 -27.51 9.87
C LEU A 354 -2.93 -26.65 9.19
N ILE A 355 -2.74 -26.85 7.89
CA ILE A 355 -1.98 -25.92 7.04
C ILE A 355 -2.96 -25.27 6.09
N THR A 356 -3.01 -23.94 6.06
CA THR A 356 -3.90 -23.20 5.16
C THR A 356 -3.23 -21.93 4.65
N GLU A 357 -3.76 -21.35 3.58
CA GLU A 357 -3.42 -19.98 3.18
C GLU A 357 -4.35 -18.95 3.81
N THR A 358 -4.03 -17.67 3.64
CA THR A 358 -4.73 -16.55 4.28
C THR A 358 -6.19 -16.39 3.86
N THR A 359 -6.59 -16.95 2.72
CA THR A 359 -7.98 -16.92 2.23
C THR A 359 -8.80 -18.15 2.63
N GLY A 360 -8.17 -19.18 3.20
CA GLY A 360 -8.83 -20.46 3.50
C GLY A 360 -9.29 -21.24 2.26
N ARG A 361 -8.92 -20.85 1.04
CA ARG A 361 -9.27 -21.56 -0.20
C ARG A 361 -8.46 -22.85 -0.33
N LYS A 362 -7.13 -22.73 -0.23
CA LYS A 362 -6.25 -23.89 -0.07
C LYS A 362 -6.03 -24.22 1.40
N PHE A 363 -6.24 -25.47 1.75
CA PHE A 363 -6.00 -26.00 3.09
C PHE A 363 -5.72 -27.50 3.00
N ALA A 364 -4.99 -28.03 3.97
CA ALA A 364 -4.80 -29.44 4.19
C ALA A 364 -4.79 -29.72 5.69
N PHE A 365 -5.42 -30.82 6.08
CA PHE A 365 -5.57 -31.23 7.48
C PHE A 365 -4.90 -32.58 7.69
N TYR A 366 -4.07 -32.66 8.72
CA TYR A 366 -3.22 -33.82 8.97
C TYR A 366 -3.41 -34.34 10.38
N LYS A 367 -3.24 -35.66 10.52
CA LYS A 367 -3.06 -36.33 11.80
C LYS A 367 -1.67 -36.94 11.87
N PHE A 368 -1.01 -36.79 13.01
CA PHE A 368 0.31 -37.35 13.23
C PHE A 368 0.20 -38.81 13.69
N LYS A 369 0.80 -39.75 12.96
CA LYS A 369 0.83 -41.17 13.29
C LYS A 369 2.19 -41.77 12.93
N ASN A 370 2.74 -42.60 13.82
CA ASN A 370 3.99 -43.31 13.59
C ASN A 370 5.13 -42.38 13.11
N GLY A 371 5.20 -41.17 13.67
CA GLY A 371 6.22 -40.18 13.32
C GLY A 371 6.02 -39.47 11.97
N LYS A 372 4.85 -39.58 11.34
CA LYS A 372 4.54 -38.95 10.04
C LYS A 372 3.18 -38.24 10.05
N PHE A 373 3.03 -37.25 9.18
CA PHE A 373 1.73 -36.61 8.93
C PHE A 373 0.99 -37.40 7.85
N GLU A 374 -0.20 -37.89 8.19
CA GLU A 374 -1.15 -38.49 7.26
C GLU A 374 -2.30 -37.49 7.02
N GLU A 375 -2.64 -37.25 5.76
CA GLU A 375 -3.76 -36.36 5.41
C GLU A 375 -5.08 -37.02 5.80
N GLU A 376 -5.95 -36.26 6.48
CA GLU A 376 -7.27 -36.72 6.90
C GLU A 376 -8.34 -35.69 6.48
N GLN A 377 -9.60 -36.14 6.42
CA GLN A 377 -10.71 -35.22 6.19
C GLN A 377 -10.83 -34.27 7.40
N PRO A 378 -10.93 -32.95 7.16
CA PRO A 378 -11.07 -31.98 8.25
C PRO A 378 -12.42 -32.19 8.96
N PRO A 379 -12.46 -32.09 10.31
CA PRO A 379 -13.71 -32.11 11.04
C PRO A 379 -14.58 -30.88 10.71
N PRO A 380 -15.91 -30.94 10.96
CA PRO A 380 -16.81 -29.82 10.67
C PRO A 380 -16.39 -28.48 11.28
N SER A 381 -15.78 -28.49 12.46
CA SER A 381 -15.26 -27.29 13.13
C SER A 381 -14.13 -26.60 12.35
N VAL A 382 -13.25 -27.37 11.70
CA VAL A 382 -12.18 -26.84 10.83
C VAL A 382 -12.78 -26.24 9.56
N ILE A 383 -13.79 -26.89 8.97
CA ILE A 383 -14.50 -26.35 7.81
C ILE A 383 -15.20 -25.04 8.14
N GLN A 384 -15.89 -24.96 9.28
CA GLN A 384 -16.53 -23.72 9.76
C GLN A 384 -15.51 -22.60 9.98
N PHE A 385 -14.32 -22.93 10.49
CA PHE A 385 -13.24 -21.98 10.64
C PHE A 385 -12.71 -21.47 9.29
N LEU A 386 -12.50 -22.35 8.31
CA LEU A 386 -12.09 -21.96 6.96
C LEU A 386 -13.15 -21.08 6.27
N GLU A 387 -14.43 -21.35 6.51
CA GLU A 387 -15.51 -20.51 6.01
C GLU A 387 -15.54 -19.14 6.68
N LEU A 388 -15.30 -19.08 8.00
CA LEU A 388 -15.12 -17.82 8.72
C LEU A 388 -13.95 -17.00 8.15
N LEU A 389 -12.82 -17.64 7.81
CA LEU A 389 -11.70 -16.97 7.14
C LEU A 389 -12.13 -16.37 5.80
N ARG A 390 -12.83 -17.15 4.96
CA ARG A 390 -13.32 -16.70 3.65
C ARG A 390 -14.29 -15.53 3.75
N GLN A 391 -15.20 -15.56 4.72
CA GLN A 391 -16.18 -14.49 4.94
C GLN A 391 -15.55 -13.17 5.37
N ASN A 392 -14.34 -13.22 5.95
CA ASN A 392 -13.57 -12.03 6.31
C ASN A 392 -12.61 -11.58 5.20
N CYS A 393 -12.54 -12.28 4.07
CA CYS A 393 -11.79 -11.83 2.91
C CYS A 393 -12.59 -10.77 2.12
N GLU A 394 -11.87 -9.83 1.52
CA GLU A 394 -12.47 -8.83 0.63
C GLU A 394 -12.68 -9.42 -0.77
N ARG A 395 -13.61 -8.85 -1.54
CA ARG A 395 -13.75 -9.24 -2.95
C ARG A 395 -12.60 -8.64 -3.77
N SER A 396 -11.90 -9.48 -4.52
CA SER A 396 -10.84 -9.03 -5.42
C SER A 396 -11.41 -8.18 -6.55
N ARG A 397 -10.74 -7.06 -6.81
CA ARG A 397 -11.10 -6.12 -7.86
C ARG A 397 -9.86 -5.49 -8.47
N VAL A 398 -9.94 -5.18 -9.76
CA VAL A 398 -9.02 -4.26 -10.41
C VAL A 398 -9.58 -2.84 -10.24
N SER A 399 -8.79 -1.98 -9.61
CA SER A 399 -9.01 -0.55 -9.57
C SER A 399 -7.88 0.16 -10.28
N ALA A 400 -8.08 1.44 -10.63
CA ALA A 400 -7.04 2.21 -11.27
C ALA A 400 -7.04 3.65 -10.77
N VAL A 401 -5.87 4.24 -10.78
CA VAL A 401 -5.69 5.68 -10.60
C VAL A 401 -4.96 6.26 -11.80
N PHE A 402 -5.43 7.41 -12.27
CA PHE A 402 -4.73 8.18 -13.30
C PHE A 402 -3.79 9.15 -12.63
N ILE A 403 -2.56 9.20 -13.13
CA ILE A 403 -1.49 10.07 -12.63
C ILE A 403 -1.15 11.06 -13.72
N GLY A 404 -1.23 12.35 -13.39
CA GLY A 404 -1.03 13.44 -14.35
C GLY A 404 -0.26 14.62 -13.75
N GLY A 405 0.35 15.41 -14.62
CA GLY A 405 0.99 16.69 -14.24
C GLY A 405 0.39 17.86 -15.01
N ILE A 406 -0.12 18.86 -14.30
CA ILE A 406 -0.71 20.07 -14.90
C ILE A 406 0.42 21.03 -15.31
N GLY A 407 0.61 21.16 -16.63
CA GLY A 407 1.66 21.97 -17.23
C GLY A 407 1.45 23.49 -17.16
N GLY A 408 2.37 24.23 -17.78
CA GLY A 408 2.26 25.70 -17.87
C GLY A 408 1.05 26.17 -18.68
N SER A 409 0.70 25.48 -19.76
CA SER A 409 -0.42 25.80 -20.65
C SER A 409 -1.77 25.76 -19.94
N ALA A 410 -2.08 24.65 -19.26
CA ALA A 410 -3.32 24.49 -18.49
C ALA A 410 -3.44 25.52 -17.36
N ARG A 411 -2.32 25.90 -16.72
CA ARG A 411 -2.28 26.96 -15.71
C ARG A 411 -2.43 28.36 -16.31
N GLY A 412 -1.87 28.58 -17.50
CA GLY A 412 -1.99 29.82 -18.26
C GLY A 412 -3.42 30.15 -18.66
N GLY A 413 -4.26 29.14 -18.87
CA GLY A 413 -5.70 29.31 -19.07
C GLY A 413 -6.43 29.93 -17.88
N VAL A 414 -5.92 29.74 -16.66
CA VAL A 414 -6.54 30.25 -15.43
C VAL A 414 -5.99 31.63 -15.07
N THR A 415 -4.67 31.81 -15.17
CA THR A 415 -3.98 33.01 -14.68
C THR A 415 -2.81 33.42 -15.58
N LYS A 416 -2.51 34.73 -15.58
CA LYS A 416 -1.30 35.32 -16.16
C LYS A 416 -0.03 34.99 -15.36
N ASN A 417 -0.15 34.47 -14.13
CA ASN A 417 0.97 34.06 -13.28
C ASN A 417 0.81 32.60 -12.77
N PRO A 418 1.27 31.61 -13.55
CA PRO A 418 1.12 30.19 -13.23
C PRO A 418 1.72 29.76 -11.88
N ILE A 419 2.76 30.44 -11.39
CA ILE A 419 3.41 30.10 -10.12
C ILE A 419 2.53 30.52 -8.93
N LYS A 420 1.86 31.67 -9.00
CA LYS A 420 0.89 32.08 -7.97
C LYS A 420 -0.25 31.07 -7.84
N LEU A 421 -0.76 30.55 -8.96
CA LEU A 421 -1.77 29.49 -8.94
C LEU A 421 -1.24 28.21 -8.28
N THR A 422 -0.03 27.77 -8.64
CA THR A 422 0.59 26.59 -8.00
C THR A 422 0.72 26.76 -6.49
N ASN A 423 1.20 27.92 -6.01
CA ASN A 423 1.29 28.19 -4.57
C ASN A 423 -0.09 28.19 -3.90
N ALA A 424 -1.08 28.84 -4.52
CA ALA A 424 -2.44 28.90 -3.98
C ALA A 424 -3.11 27.51 -3.87
N VAL A 425 -2.80 26.58 -4.78
CA VAL A 425 -3.23 25.18 -4.67
C VAL A 425 -2.61 24.50 -3.45
N HIS A 426 -1.29 24.65 -3.25
CA HIS A 426 -0.58 24.03 -2.11
C HIS A 426 -0.93 24.67 -0.76
N GLU A 427 -1.34 25.93 -0.76
CA GLU A 427 -1.86 26.65 0.42
C GLU A 427 -3.33 26.33 0.73
N GLY A 428 -4.03 25.57 -0.14
CA GLY A 428 -5.45 25.22 0.05
C GLY A 428 -6.43 26.33 -0.34
N LYS A 429 -5.96 27.42 -0.98
CA LYS A 429 -6.78 28.55 -1.45
C LYS A 429 -7.47 28.29 -2.80
N VAL A 430 -6.99 27.28 -3.53
CA VAL A 430 -7.57 26.81 -4.80
C VAL A 430 -7.74 25.31 -4.72
N THR A 431 -8.97 24.84 -4.89
CA THR A 431 -9.26 23.41 -5.00
C THR A 431 -9.17 22.99 -6.45
N ILE A 432 -8.41 21.92 -6.71
CA ILE A 432 -8.41 21.23 -7.99
C ILE A 432 -9.40 20.07 -7.93
N THR A 433 -10.21 19.93 -8.97
CA THR A 433 -10.89 18.68 -9.28
C THR A 433 -10.58 18.24 -10.70
N ILE A 434 -10.77 16.94 -10.95
CA ILE A 434 -10.56 16.30 -12.25
C ILE A 434 -11.87 15.62 -12.64
N GLY A 435 -12.65 16.25 -13.52
CA GLY A 435 -14.00 15.79 -13.85
C GLY A 435 -14.91 15.76 -12.61
N GLY A 436 -14.73 16.72 -11.70
CA GLY A 436 -15.47 16.82 -10.43
C GLY A 436 -14.93 15.95 -9.29
N ILE A 437 -13.89 15.13 -9.51
CA ILE A 437 -13.29 14.30 -8.47
C ILE A 437 -12.08 15.00 -7.87
N LYS A 438 -12.04 15.15 -6.55
CA LYS A 438 -10.89 15.71 -5.82
C LYS A 438 -9.71 14.72 -5.87
N PRO A 439 -8.58 15.06 -6.51
CA PRO A 439 -7.42 14.19 -6.58
C PRO A 439 -6.54 14.35 -5.32
N PHE A 440 -5.59 13.43 -5.15
CA PHE A 440 -4.43 13.68 -4.29
C PHE A 440 -3.40 14.50 -5.06
N ILE A 441 -3.05 15.69 -4.57
CA ILE A 441 -1.97 16.51 -5.13
C ILE A 441 -0.65 16.16 -4.42
N PHE A 442 0.39 15.84 -5.19
CA PHE A 442 1.71 15.58 -4.64
C PHE A 442 2.31 16.84 -4.01
N PRO A 443 2.99 16.75 -2.86
CA PRO A 443 3.71 17.88 -2.28
C PRO A 443 4.88 18.29 -3.17
N GLY A 444 5.31 19.56 -3.05
CA GLY A 444 6.47 20.10 -3.76
C GLY A 444 6.10 20.95 -4.97
N GLY A 445 6.98 20.98 -5.97
CA GLY A 445 6.82 21.85 -7.15
C GLY A 445 5.80 21.35 -8.17
N GLY A 446 5.10 22.28 -8.82
CA GLY A 446 4.10 21.98 -9.84
C GLY A 446 2.78 21.49 -9.24
N ILE A 447 1.87 21.01 -10.10
CA ILE A 447 0.59 20.41 -9.70
C ILE A 447 0.53 19.02 -10.33
N ASN A 448 1.14 18.05 -9.66
CA ASN A 448 1.06 16.64 -10.03
C ASN A 448 -0.01 15.97 -9.18
N PHE A 449 -0.79 15.08 -9.77
CA PHE A 449 -1.96 14.52 -9.11
C PHE A 449 -2.14 13.03 -9.36
N ILE A 450 -2.85 12.39 -8.44
CA ILE A 450 -3.41 11.04 -8.59
C ILE A 450 -4.93 11.15 -8.41
N VAL A 451 -5.71 10.67 -9.37
CA VAL A 451 -7.17 10.65 -9.31
C VAL A 451 -7.72 9.23 -9.48
N ASP A 452 -8.73 8.88 -8.69
CA ASP A 452 -9.49 7.64 -8.81
C ASP A 452 -10.43 7.69 -10.02
N VAL A 453 -10.05 7.00 -11.10
CA VAL A 453 -10.84 6.98 -12.33
C VAL A 453 -12.12 6.15 -12.23
N THR A 454 -12.26 5.32 -11.18
CA THR A 454 -13.48 4.53 -10.97
C THR A 454 -14.67 5.38 -10.52
N LYS A 455 -14.40 6.64 -10.11
CA LYS A 455 -15.41 7.64 -9.74
C LYS A 455 -15.68 8.65 -10.85
N MET A 456 -14.92 8.61 -11.94
CA MET A 456 -15.08 9.52 -13.07
C MET A 456 -16.11 8.99 -14.07
N LYS A 457 -16.72 9.90 -14.84
CA LYS A 457 -17.56 9.54 -15.98
C LYS A 457 -16.71 8.83 -17.06
N THR A 458 -17.10 7.63 -17.49
CA THR A 458 -16.29 6.71 -18.32
C THR A 458 -15.73 7.30 -19.63
N ASP A 459 -16.44 8.25 -20.24
CA ASP A 459 -16.15 8.89 -21.53
C ASP A 459 -15.66 10.33 -21.38
N SER A 460 -15.18 10.71 -20.20
CA SER A 460 -14.64 12.05 -19.92
C SER A 460 -13.14 12.22 -20.19
N ILE A 461 -12.43 11.13 -20.52
CA ILE A 461 -11.00 11.17 -20.84
C ILE A 461 -10.81 10.79 -22.31
N TYR A 462 -10.13 11.66 -23.06
CA TYR A 462 -9.83 11.46 -24.47
C TYR A 462 -8.34 11.23 -24.70
N MET A 463 -8.00 10.75 -25.89
CA MET A 463 -6.62 10.55 -26.32
C MET A 463 -6.37 11.35 -27.59
N ALA A 464 -5.29 12.13 -27.62
CA ALA A 464 -4.87 12.83 -28.82
C ALA A 464 -4.07 11.88 -29.76
N PRO A 465 -3.90 12.25 -31.05
CA PRO A 465 -3.01 11.53 -31.98
C PRO A 465 -1.53 11.61 -31.61
N THR A 466 -1.16 12.54 -30.74
CA THR A 466 0.07 12.49 -29.95
C THR A 466 -0.22 11.70 -28.67
N PRO A 467 0.62 10.75 -28.24
CA PRO A 467 0.35 9.83 -27.11
C PRO A 467 0.25 10.60 -25.78
N SER A 468 -0.88 11.27 -25.59
CA SER A 468 -1.23 12.21 -24.53
C SER A 468 -2.73 12.13 -24.31
N PHE A 469 -3.14 12.42 -23.09
CA PHE A 469 -4.53 12.29 -22.65
C PHE A 469 -5.11 13.67 -22.41
N ILE A 470 -6.31 13.89 -22.93
CA ILE A 470 -7.07 15.10 -22.70
C ILE A 470 -8.01 14.82 -21.54
N ILE A 471 -7.83 15.56 -20.43
CA ILE A 471 -8.55 15.34 -19.18
C ILE A 471 -9.23 16.63 -18.71
N PRO A 472 -10.47 16.58 -18.18
CA PRO A 472 -11.13 17.74 -17.59
C PRO A 472 -10.43 18.16 -16.30
N ILE A 473 -10.20 19.45 -16.14
CA ILE A 473 -9.60 20.05 -14.95
C ILE A 473 -10.43 21.26 -14.55
N GLU A 474 -10.74 21.34 -13.26
CA GLU A 474 -11.43 22.47 -12.66
C GLU A 474 -10.58 23.11 -11.56
N TYR A 475 -10.56 24.44 -11.52
CA TYR A 475 -9.88 25.25 -10.52
C TYR A 475 -10.92 26.11 -9.81
N THR A 476 -11.25 25.75 -8.57
CA THR A 476 -12.28 26.43 -7.78
C THR A 476 -11.64 27.23 -6.65
N MET A 477 -12.01 28.50 -6.55
CA MET A 477 -11.47 29.42 -5.56
C MET A 477 -12.43 30.57 -5.28
N ARG A 478 -12.20 31.31 -4.21
CA ARG A 478 -12.91 32.59 -3.99
C ARG A 478 -12.48 33.60 -5.05
N LYS A 479 -13.37 34.54 -5.38
CA LYS A 479 -13.05 35.58 -6.36
C LYS A 479 -11.84 36.42 -5.97
N GLU A 480 -11.69 36.76 -4.70
CA GLU A 480 -10.54 37.53 -4.22
C GLU A 480 -9.22 36.79 -4.51
N THR A 481 -9.17 35.47 -4.25
CA THR A 481 -8.03 34.62 -4.62
C THR A 481 -7.78 34.64 -6.12
N PHE A 482 -8.83 34.56 -6.95
CA PHE A 482 -8.70 34.57 -8.40
C PHE A 482 -8.10 35.89 -8.91
N GLU A 483 -8.48 37.02 -8.32
CA GLU A 483 -7.89 38.35 -8.60
C GLU A 483 -6.42 38.43 -8.16
N GLU A 484 -6.11 37.98 -6.93
CA GLU A 484 -4.76 38.02 -6.34
C GLU A 484 -3.73 37.22 -7.15
N ILE A 485 -4.14 36.07 -7.70
CA ILE A 485 -3.29 35.25 -8.55
C ILE A 485 -3.11 35.81 -9.96
N GLY A 486 -3.86 36.85 -10.35
CA GLY A 486 -3.83 37.44 -11.71
C GLY A 486 -4.70 36.67 -12.71
N GLY A 487 -5.86 36.19 -12.27
CA GLY A 487 -6.84 35.51 -13.10
C GLY A 487 -7.37 36.36 -14.26
N HIS A 488 -7.92 35.72 -15.28
CA HIS A 488 -8.51 36.40 -16.44
C HIS A 488 -9.93 36.90 -16.12
N ILE A 489 -10.02 37.92 -15.26
CA ILE A 489 -11.29 38.53 -14.80
C ILE A 489 -12.16 39.00 -15.96
N GLU A 490 -11.53 39.46 -17.05
CA GLU A 490 -12.18 40.00 -18.23
C GLU A 490 -13.07 38.99 -19.00
N VAL A 491 -12.91 37.68 -18.76
CA VAL A 491 -13.69 36.63 -19.44
C VAL A 491 -14.60 35.82 -18.50
N VAL A 492 -14.71 36.23 -17.22
CA VAL A 492 -15.60 35.57 -16.24
C VAL A 492 -17.06 35.78 -16.66
N LYS A 493 -17.85 34.70 -16.61
CA LYS A 493 -19.29 34.72 -16.90
C LYS A 493 -20.09 34.25 -15.70
N LYS A 494 -21.32 34.73 -15.54
CA LYS A 494 -22.23 34.21 -14.52
C LYS A 494 -22.72 32.81 -14.90
N LEU A 495 -22.95 31.95 -13.91
CA LEU A 495 -23.45 30.59 -14.12
C LEU A 495 -24.73 30.55 -14.99
N GLU A 496 -25.68 31.43 -14.72
CA GLU A 496 -26.96 31.52 -15.46
C GLU A 496 -26.75 31.78 -16.95
N GLU A 497 -25.78 32.64 -17.31
CA GLU A 497 -25.45 32.96 -18.71
C GLU A 497 -24.86 31.76 -19.47
N VAL A 498 -24.17 30.88 -18.76
CA VAL A 498 -23.55 29.68 -19.33
C VAL A 498 -24.58 28.56 -19.51
N LEU A 499 -25.45 28.33 -18.51
CA LEU A 499 -26.45 27.27 -18.57
C LEU A 499 -27.54 27.55 -19.62
N ASN A 500 -27.91 28.81 -19.81
CA ASN A 500 -28.94 29.21 -20.80
C ASN A 500 -28.48 29.08 -22.26
N ARG A 501 -27.20 28.76 -22.53
CA ARG A 501 -26.67 28.53 -23.90
C ARG A 501 -26.71 27.07 -24.35
N ASN A 502 -27.03 26.12 -23.46
CA ASN A 502 -27.04 24.69 -23.74
C ASN A 502 -28.45 24.12 -24.03
N VAL A 503 -29.42 24.99 -24.35
CA VAL A 503 -30.75 24.61 -24.84
C VAL A 503 -30.89 25.07 -26.28
N ASP A 504 -30.17 24.42 -27.20
CA ASP A 504 -30.46 24.39 -28.64
C ASP A 504 -29.75 23.19 -29.29
#